data_AF-A0A3B9NPK7-F1
#
_entry.id   AF-A0A3B9NPK7-F1
#
_cell.length_a   1.000
_cell.length_b   1.000
_cell.length_c   1.000
_cell.angle_alpha   90.00
_cell.angle_beta   90.00
_cell.angle_gamma   90.00
#
_symmetry.space_group_name_H-M   'P 1'
#
loop_
_entity.id
_entity.type
_entity.pdbx_description
1 polymer ?
#
loop_
_entity_poly.entity_id
_entity_poly.type
_entity_poly.pdbx_seq_one_letter_code
_entity_poly.pdbx_strand_id
1 'polypeptide(L)' 'MPAGKLSDLVIPRIETERLVVTLLRPSLAELMVRFRLENRRHLTAWEPLRSPQFYTEPFWQAQLQA' A
#
# COMPACT_ATOMS: atom_id res chain seq x y z
N MET A 1 -14.25 -25.88 -3.82
CA MET A 1 -14.52 -24.58 -4.45
C MET A 1 -13.31 -24.21 -5.26
N PRO A 2 -13.36 -24.09 -6.60
CA PRO A 2 -12.18 -23.65 -7.34
C PRO A 2 -11.94 -22.18 -6.99
N ALA A 3 -10.73 -21.87 -6.53
CA ALA A 3 -10.28 -20.50 -6.39
C ALA A 3 -10.24 -19.87 -7.80
N GLY A 4 -11.29 -19.13 -8.15
CA GLY A 4 -11.23 -18.24 -9.30
C GLY A 4 -10.01 -17.35 -9.13
N LYS A 5 -9.14 -17.29 -10.13
CA LYS A 5 -7.93 -16.48 -10.05
C LYS A 5 -8.36 -15.05 -9.76
N LEU A 6 -7.84 -14.46 -8.68
CA LEU A 6 -8.03 -13.04 -8.35
C LEU A 6 -7.63 -12.11 -9.52
N SER A 7 -6.94 -12.64 -10.54
CA SER A 7 -6.58 -11.96 -11.80
C SER A 7 -7.78 -11.49 -12.63
N ASP A 8 -8.96 -12.09 -12.44
CA ASP A 8 -10.14 -11.81 -13.26
C ASP A 8 -11.11 -10.83 -12.57
N LEU A 9 -10.78 -10.40 -11.35
CA LEU A 9 -11.55 -9.41 -10.61
C LEU A 9 -11.11 -8.00 -11.02
N VAL A 10 -12.09 -7.18 -11.39
CA VAL A 10 -11.86 -5.74 -11.64
C VAL A 10 -11.33 -5.11 -10.36
N ILE A 11 -10.17 -4.47 -10.43
CA ILE A 11 -9.60 -3.74 -9.30
C ILE A 11 -10.57 -2.61 -8.91
N PRO A 12 -11.02 -2.54 -7.64
CA PRO A 12 -11.90 -1.47 -7.20
C PRO A 12 -11.29 -0.09 -7.47
N ARG A 13 -12.10 0.81 -8.03
CA ARG A 13 -11.71 2.18 -8.32
C ARG A 13 -12.87 3.12 -7.99
N ILE A 14 -12.63 4.05 -7.07
CA ILE A 14 -13.57 5.10 -6.68
C ILE A 14 -12.96 6.43 -7.09
N GLU A 15 -13.72 7.24 -7.81
CA GLU A 15 -13.23 8.49 -8.40
C GLU A 15 -14.11 9.67 -8.03
N THR A 16 -13.45 10.79 -7.78
CA THR A 16 -14.04 12.13 -7.77
C THR A 16 -13.25 13.00 -8.72
N GLU A 17 -13.62 14.27 -8.87
CA GLU A 17 -12.89 15.22 -9.72
C GLU A 17 -11.39 15.33 -9.39
N ARG A 18 -10.98 15.12 -8.13
CA ARG A 18 -9.59 15.33 -7.67
C ARG A 18 -8.98 14.14 -6.92
N LEU A 19 -9.66 12.99 -6.87
CA LEU A 19 -9.22 11.84 -6.08
C LEU A 19 -9.55 10.54 -6.80
N VAL A 20 -8.58 9.63 -6.81
CA VAL A 20 -8.76 8.23 -7.19
C VAL A 20 -8.35 7.37 -6.01
N VAL A 21 -9.26 6.50 -5.56
CA VAL A 21 -8.98 5.47 -4.56
C VAL A 21 -9.01 4.12 -5.26
N THR A 22 -7.91 3.39 -5.16
CA THR A 22 -7.77 2.06 -5.75
C THR A 22 -6.78 1.22 -4.95
N LEU A 23 -6.67 -0.07 -5.26
CA LEU A 23 -5.67 -0.94 -4.63
C LEU A 23 -4.28 -0.61 -5.20
N LEU A 24 -3.31 -0.43 -4.30
CA LEU A 24 -1.94 -0.15 -4.68
C LEU A 24 -1.28 -1.42 -5.24
N ARG A 25 -0.70 -1.34 -6.44
CA ARG A 25 0.02 -2.45 -7.05
C ARG A 25 1.40 -2.63 -6.41
N PRO A 26 1.95 -3.86 -6.32
CA PRO A 26 3.30 -4.10 -5.81
C PRO A 26 4.39 -3.29 -6.52
N SER A 27 4.24 -3.05 -7.83
CA SER A 27 5.17 -2.24 -8.62
C SER A 27 5.21 -0.75 -8.22
N LEU A 28 4.30 -0.31 -7.35
CA LEU A 28 4.22 1.05 -6.81
C LEU A 28 4.55 1.09 -5.31
N ALA A 29 5.21 0.07 -4.77
CA ALA A 29 5.60 -0.02 -3.35
C ALA A 29 6.38 1.21 -2.85
N GLU A 30 7.17 1.85 -3.72
CA GLU A 30 7.88 3.10 -3.41
C GLU A 30 6.94 4.20 -2.88
N LEU A 31 5.69 4.28 -3.39
CA LEU A 31 4.72 5.27 -2.93
C LEU A 31 4.39 5.10 -1.44
N MET A 32 4.34 3.86 -0.93
CA MET A 32 4.16 3.61 0.49
C MET A 32 5.37 4.07 1.30
N VAL A 33 6.58 3.76 0.83
CA VAL A 33 7.81 4.17 1.51
C VAL A 33 7.85 5.69 1.64
N ARG A 34 7.62 6.40 0.53
CA ARG A 34 7.58 7.86 0.51
C ARG A 34 6.51 8.42 1.44
N PHE A 35 5.27 7.95 1.33
CA PHE A 35 4.19 8.37 2.22
C PHE A 35 4.55 8.17 3.70
N ARG A 36 5.10 7.00 4.07
CA ARG A 36 5.46 6.70 5.46
C ARG A 36 6.62 7.56 5.96
N LEU A 37 7.63 7.82 5.12
CA LEU A 37 8.78 8.65 5.50
C LEU A 37 8.39 10.13 5.64
N GLU A 38 7.71 10.68 4.64
CA GLU A 38 7.28 12.09 4.60
C GLU A 38 6.32 12.41 5.78
N ASN A 39 5.49 11.43 6.17
CA ASN A 39 4.51 11.61 7.25
C ASN A 39 4.97 11.05 8.60
N ARG A 40 6.19 10.51 8.72
CA ARG A 40 6.64 9.78 9.93
C ARG A 40 6.43 10.58 11.20
N ARG A 41 6.85 11.85 11.21
CA ARG A 41 6.72 12.75 12.36
C ARG A 41 5.26 12.94 12.80
N HIS A 42 4.34 12.99 11.84
CA HIS A 42 2.92 13.18 12.08
C HIS A 42 2.23 11.90 12.55
N LEU A 43 2.64 10.74 12.03
CA LEU A 43 2.01 9.45 12.30
C LEU A 43 2.53 8.76 13.56
N THR A 44 3.79 8.98 13.96
CA THR A 44 4.45 8.22 15.04
C THR A 44 3.69 8.29 16.38
N ALA A 45 3.01 9.40 16.67
CA ALA A 45 2.24 9.54 17.91
C ALA A 45 0.96 8.70 17.96
N TRP A 46 0.46 8.25 16.80
CA TRP A 46 -0.86 7.63 16.65
C TRP A 46 -0.80 6.18 16.14
N GLU A 47 0.39 5.69 15.79
CA GLU A 47 0.58 4.36 15.24
C GLU A 47 1.44 3.47 16.15
N PRO A 48 1.30 2.13 16.03
CA PRO A 48 2.23 1.20 16.66
C PRO A 48 3.67 1.44 16.22
N LEU A 49 4.61 1.06 17.09
CA LEU A 49 6.03 1.05 16.75
C LEU A 49 6.27 0.19 15.50
N ARG A 50 7.00 0.76 14.54
CA ARG A 50 7.35 0.11 13.26
C ARG A 50 8.78 -0.37 13.30
N SER A 51 9.03 -1.55 12.75
CA SER A 51 10.39 -2.02 12.51
C SER A 51 11.08 -1.20 11.41
N PRO A 52 12.42 -1.15 11.34
CA PRO A 52 13.12 -0.46 10.27
C PRO A 52 12.72 -0.95 8.87
N GLN A 53 12.41 -2.24 8.72
CA GLN A 53 12.00 -2.85 7.45
C GLN A 53 10.71 -2.23 6.90
N PHE A 54 9.81 -1.75 7.76
CA PHE A 54 8.56 -1.09 7.38
C PHE A 54 8.78 0.14 6.49
N TYR A 55 9.96 0.76 6.54
CA TYR A 55 10.31 1.92 5.74
C TYR A 55 11.14 1.57 4.50
N THR A 56 11.10 0.31 4.05
CA THR A 56 11.86 -0.16 2.89
C THR A 56 10.93 -0.65 1.79
N GLU A 57 11.36 -0.49 0.54
CA GLU A 57 10.58 -0.93 -0.61
C GLU A 57 10.37 -2.46 -0.63
N PRO A 58 11.36 -3.32 -0.33
CA PRO A 58 11.16 -4.77 -0.32
C PRO A 58 10.06 -5.23 0.64
N PHE A 59 9.93 -4.57 1.81
CA PHE A 59 8.85 -4.86 2.75
C PHE A 59 7.48 -4.59 2.12
N TRP A 60 7.29 -3.43 1.48
CA TRP A 60 6.02 -3.07 0.86
C TRP A 60 5.73 -3.88 -0.40
N GLN A 61 6.75 -4.24 -1.19
CA GLN A 61 6.59 -5.16 -2.32
C GLN A 61 6.04 -6.51 -1.85
N ALA A 62 6.64 -7.12 -0.82
CA ALA A 62 6.17 -8.38 -0.24
C ALA A 62 4.76 -8.24 0.36
N GLN A 63 4.50 -7.16 1.10
CA GLN A 63 3.20 -6.89 1.73
C GLN A 63 2.06 -6.72 0.72
N LEU A 64 2.32 -6.15 -0.46
CA LEU A 64 1.32 -5.92 -1.51
C LEU A 64 1.09 -7.14 -2.41
N GLN A 65 1.95 -8.15 -2.34
CA GLN A 65 1.82 -9.40 -3.08
C GLN A 65 1.05 -10.50 -2.32
N ALA A 66 0.94 -10.35 -1.00
CA ALA A 66 0.26 -11.28 -0.09
C ALA A 66 -1.27 -11.14 -0.16
#